data_AF-A0A2M9KA10-F1
#
_entry.id   AF-A0A2M9KA10-F1
#
_cell.length_a   1.000
_cell.length_b   1.000
_cell.length_c   1.000
_cell.angle_alpha   90.00
_cell.angle_beta   90.00
_cell.angle_gamma   90.00
#
_symmetry.space_group_name_H-M   'P 1'
#
loop_
_entity.id
_entity.type
_entity.pdbx_description
1 polymer ?
#
loop_
_entity_poly.entity_id
_entity_poly.type
_entity_poly.pdbx_seq_one_letter_code
_entity_poly.pdbx_strand_id
1 'polypeptide(L)'
;MASLNVGNLGEYLREQRRQAQLSLRQLAEAAGVSNPYLSQIERGLRKPSADILQQLAKALRISAETLYVQAGILDERDPDEVETRAVILADPSINERQKQVLLQIYDSFRKENAHDEAHDEARDAMPHTN
;
A
#
# COMPACT_ATOMS: atom_id res chain seq x y z
N MET A 1 -7.92 -13.48 15.66
CA MET A 1 -8.40 -12.09 15.82
C MET A 1 -7.22 -11.16 15.63
N ALA A 2 -7.03 -10.66 14.41
CA ALA A 2 -6.13 -9.55 14.12
C ALA A 2 -6.82 -8.71 13.04
N SER A 3 -7.79 -7.90 13.45
CA SER A 3 -8.34 -6.83 12.63
C SER A 3 -7.27 -5.74 12.54
N LEU A 4 -6.42 -5.81 11.52
CA LEU A 4 -5.45 -4.76 11.22
C LEU A 4 -6.22 -3.50 10.75
N ASN A 5 -6.02 -2.42 11.50
CA ASN A 5 -6.84 -1.23 11.53
C ASN A 5 -6.94 -0.51 10.17
N VAL A 6 -8.14 -0.45 9.60
CA VAL A 6 -8.54 0.41 8.47
C VAL A 6 -8.62 1.91 8.88
N GLY A 7 -7.77 2.34 9.81
CA GLY A 7 -7.67 3.73 10.30
C GLY A 7 -6.25 4.30 10.30
N ASN A 8 -5.23 3.52 9.90
CA ASN A 8 -3.84 3.83 10.24
C ASN A 8 -3.22 4.97 9.41
N LEU A 9 -3.49 5.07 8.11
CA LEU A 9 -2.82 6.06 7.24
C LEU A 9 -2.98 7.52 7.71
N GLY A 10 -4.20 7.94 8.04
CA GLY A 10 -4.48 9.33 8.41
C GLY A 10 -3.81 9.73 9.72
N GLU A 11 -3.88 8.85 10.71
CA GLU A 11 -3.22 9.02 12.01
C GLU A 11 -1.69 8.99 11.85
N TYR A 12 -1.16 8.06 11.08
CA TYR A 12 0.26 7.95 10.75
C TYR A 12 0.78 9.22 10.06
N LEU A 13 0.08 9.74 9.05
CA LEU A 13 0.43 10.99 8.37
C LEU A 13 0.46 12.18 9.35
N ARG A 14 -0.53 12.26 10.24
CA ARG A 14 -0.60 13.29 11.27
C ARG A 14 0.57 13.21 12.25
N GLU A 15 0.96 11.99 12.62
CA GLU A 15 2.08 11.74 13.51
C GLU A 15 3.41 12.09 12.86
N GLN A 16 3.66 11.63 11.63
CA GLN A 16 4.86 11.97 10.85
C GLN A 16 4.99 13.48 10.63
N ARG A 17 3.87 14.17 10.34
CA ARG A 17 3.87 15.63 10.23
C ARG A 17 4.28 16.32 11.53
N ARG A 18 3.80 15.84 12.68
CA ARG A 18 4.15 16.38 14.00
C ARG A 18 5.61 16.11 14.36
N GLN A 19 6.13 14.92 14.05
CA GLN A 19 7.53 14.56 14.23
C GLN A 19 8.45 15.44 13.37
N ALA A 20 8.03 15.75 12.14
CA ALA A 20 8.70 16.70 11.26
C ALA A 20 8.49 18.19 11.67
N GLN A 21 7.74 18.45 12.75
CA GLN A 21 7.42 19.80 13.25
C GLN A 21 6.75 20.70 12.20
N LEU A 22 6.00 20.11 11.27
CA LEU A 22 5.29 20.85 10.23
C LEU A 22 3.86 21.17 10.67
N SER A 23 3.43 22.41 10.42
CA SER A 23 2.01 22.72 10.42
C SER A 23 1.30 22.04 9.24
N LEU A 24 -0.01 21.86 9.35
CA LEU A 24 -0.82 21.32 8.26
C LEU A 24 -0.66 22.15 6.96
N ARG A 25 -0.50 23.48 7.08
CA ARG A 25 -0.32 24.37 5.93
C ARG A 25 1.03 24.14 5.25
N GLN A 26 2.09 23.99 6.04
CA GLN A 26 3.44 23.74 5.52
C GLN A 26 3.54 22.39 4.81
N LEU A 27 2.96 21.31 5.37
CA LEU A 27 2.96 20.02 4.68
C LEU A 27 2.15 20.06 3.38
N ALA A 28 0.98 20.70 3.39
CA ALA A 28 0.15 20.84 2.20
C ALA A 28 0.90 21.58 1.08
N GLU A 29 1.57 22.68 1.42
CA GLU A 29 2.38 23.48 0.49
C GLU A 29 3.57 22.67 -0.05
N ALA A 30 4.30 21.96 0.81
CA ALA A 30 5.44 21.14 0.41
C ALA A 30 5.05 19.93 -0.46
N ALA A 31 3.87 19.37 -0.23
CA ALA A 31 3.33 18.25 -1.00
C ALA A 31 2.55 18.70 -2.24
N GLY A 32 2.35 20.01 -2.46
CA GLY A 32 1.60 20.50 -3.62
C GLY A 32 0.10 20.18 -3.58
N VAL A 33 -0.47 20.01 -2.39
CA VAL A 33 -1.90 19.69 -2.18
C VAL A 33 -2.62 20.81 -1.44
N SER A 34 -3.96 20.85 -1.53
CA SER A 34 -4.72 21.84 -0.78
C SER A 34 -4.78 21.50 0.72
N ASN A 35 -4.74 22.51 1.58
CA ASN A 35 -4.85 22.33 3.03
C ASN A 35 -6.16 21.63 3.46
N PRO A 36 -7.34 21.95 2.89
CA PRO A 36 -8.58 21.22 3.18
C PRO A 36 -8.50 19.73 2.80
N TYR A 37 -7.86 19.40 1.68
CA TYR A 37 -7.72 18.02 1.24
C TYR A 37 -6.81 17.21 2.18
N LEU A 38 -5.65 17.76 2.55
CA LEU A 38 -4.77 17.13 3.54
C LEU A 38 -5.47 16.93 4.91
N SER A 39 -6.28 17.91 5.34
CA SER A 39 -7.10 17.78 6.55
C SER A 39 -8.10 16.62 6.47
N GLN A 40 -8.68 16.38 5.30
CA GLN A 40 -9.60 15.25 5.09
C GLN A 40 -8.85 13.91 5.12
N ILE A 41 -7.64 13.85 4.56
CA ILE A 41 -6.79 12.65 4.60
C ILE A 41 -6.39 12.30 6.04
N GLU A 42 -5.87 13.25 6.82
CA GLU A 42 -5.47 13.00 8.23
C GLU A 42 -6.61 12.55 9.13
N ARG A 43 -7.87 12.82 8.75
CA ARG A 43 -9.08 12.41 9.47
C ARG A 43 -9.68 11.12 8.91
N GLY A 44 -9.06 10.49 7.92
CA GLY A 44 -9.59 9.30 7.25
C GLY A 44 -10.85 9.55 6.41
N LEU A 45 -11.19 10.81 6.11
CA LEU A 45 -12.38 11.17 5.33
C LEU A 45 -12.17 11.07 3.82
N ARG A 46 -10.92 10.97 3.38
CA ARG A 46 -10.53 10.83 1.97
C ARG A 46 -9.36 9.87 1.86
N LYS A 47 -9.47 8.94 0.90
CA LYS A 47 -8.37 8.10 0.45
C LYS A 47 -7.53 8.88 -0.57
N PRO A 48 -6.21 9.10 -0.35
CA PRO A 48 -5.32 9.70 -1.34
C PRO A 48 -4.97 8.71 -2.46
N SER A 49 -4.63 9.22 -3.65
CA SER A 49 -4.06 8.40 -4.73
C SER A 49 -2.58 8.10 -4.49
N ALA A 50 -2.02 7.15 -5.23
CA ALA A 50 -0.59 6.82 -5.16
C ALA A 50 0.30 8.04 -5.40
N ASP A 51 -0.03 8.88 -6.39
CA ASP A 51 0.73 10.11 -6.67
C ASP A 51 0.75 11.08 -5.50
N ILE A 52 -0.40 11.24 -4.81
CA ILE A 52 -0.50 12.09 -3.62
C ILE A 52 0.34 11.50 -2.48
N LEU A 53 0.34 10.19 -2.30
CA LEU A 53 1.17 9.52 -1.31
C LEU A 53 2.67 9.70 -1.61
N GLN A 54 3.10 9.65 -2.87
CA GLN A 54 4.49 9.95 -3.24
C GLN A 54 4.89 11.39 -2.90
N GLN A 55 4.00 12.35 -3.20
CA GLN A 55 4.23 13.76 -2.89
C GLN A 55 4.34 14.00 -1.38
N LEU A 56 3.44 13.38 -0.60
CA LEU A 56 3.47 13.45 0.87
C LEU A 56 4.72 12.78 1.45
N ALA A 57 5.10 11.60 0.94
CA ALA A 57 6.32 10.91 1.34
C ALA A 57 7.56 11.76 1.09
N LYS A 58 7.66 12.40 -0.09
CA LYS A 58 8.74 13.31 -0.44
C LYS A 58 8.79 14.53 0.48
N ALA A 59 7.63 15.14 0.78
CA ALA A 59 7.55 16.28 1.67
C ALA A 59 7.95 15.95 3.12
N LEU A 60 7.59 14.74 3.58
CA LEU A 60 7.93 14.22 4.92
C LEU A 60 9.32 13.57 4.98
N ARG A 61 9.98 13.38 3.83
CA ARG A 61 11.27 12.68 3.70
C ARG A 61 11.24 11.24 4.24
N ILE A 62 10.15 10.53 3.98
CA ILE A 62 9.96 9.12 4.32
C ILE A 62 9.77 8.28 3.06
N SER A 63 9.81 6.96 3.19
CA SER A 63 9.54 6.05 2.07
C SER A 63 8.07 6.11 1.66
N ALA A 64 7.81 6.21 0.35
CA ALA A 64 6.46 6.09 -0.20
C ALA A 64 5.88 4.68 0.02
N GLU A 65 6.74 3.65 0.05
CA GLU A 65 6.35 2.26 0.34
C GLU A 65 5.67 2.15 1.70
N THR A 66 6.20 2.82 2.73
CA THR A 66 5.60 2.85 4.06
C THR A 66 4.19 3.43 4.00
N LEU A 67 3.99 4.52 3.25
CA LEU A 67 2.66 5.10 3.09
C LEU A 67 1.72 4.21 2.29
N TYR A 68 2.20 3.47 1.31
CA TYR A 68 1.39 2.53 0.55
C TYR A 68 0.92 1.35 1.40
N VAL A 69 1.79 0.82 2.25
CA VAL A 69 1.42 -0.20 3.24
C VAL A 69 0.35 0.33 4.19
N GLN A 70 0.55 1.53 4.75
CA GLN A 70 -0.43 2.14 5.64
C GLN A 70 -1.76 2.46 4.94
N ALA A 71 -1.72 2.70 3.62
CA ALA A 71 -2.89 2.93 2.78
C ALA A 71 -3.59 1.63 2.32
N GLY A 72 -2.99 0.46 2.57
CA GLY A 72 -3.46 -0.82 2.03
C GLY A 72 -3.35 -0.93 0.50
N ILE A 73 -2.47 -0.12 -0.13
CA ILE A 73 -2.19 -0.13 -1.57
C ILE A 73 -1.10 -1.13 -1.91
N LEU A 74 -0.19 -1.34 -0.97
CA LEU A 74 0.75 -2.45 -0.98
C LEU A 74 0.39 -3.30 0.22
N ASP A 75 0.00 -4.54 -0.01
CA ASP A 75 0.12 -5.54 1.05
C ASP A 75 1.58 -5.52 1.49
N GLU A 76 1.81 -5.46 2.82
CA GLU A 76 3.12 -5.80 3.38
C GLU A 76 3.57 -7.04 2.63
N ARG A 77 4.66 -6.98 1.83
CA ARG A 77 5.13 -8.11 0.98
C ARG A 77 4.76 -9.39 1.70
N ASP A 78 3.77 -10.09 1.18
CA ASP A 78 3.06 -11.09 1.97
C ASP A 78 4.15 -11.97 2.60
N PRO A 79 4.32 -11.96 3.93
CA PRO A 79 5.38 -12.72 4.56
C PRO A 79 5.37 -14.17 4.06
N ASP A 80 4.17 -14.68 3.76
CA ASP A 80 3.89 -15.97 3.17
C ASP A 80 4.41 -16.10 1.72
N GLU A 81 4.45 -15.02 0.93
CA GLU A 81 5.05 -15.00 -0.42
C GLU A 81 6.57 -15.17 -0.36
N VAL A 82 7.24 -14.38 0.50
CA VAL A 82 8.69 -14.46 0.66
C VAL A 82 9.08 -15.83 1.23
N GLU A 83 8.31 -16.34 2.20
CA GLU A 83 8.50 -17.67 2.78
C GLU A 83 8.28 -18.79 1.74
N THR A 84 7.20 -18.72 0.95
CA THR A 84 6.90 -19.75 -0.07
C THR A 84 7.98 -19.83 -1.14
N ARG A 85 8.46 -18.69 -1.65
CA ARG A 85 9.57 -18.67 -2.63
C ARG A 85 10.85 -19.23 -2.03
N ALA A 86 11.14 -18.91 -0.78
CA ALA A 86 12.31 -19.44 -0.07
C ALA A 86 12.22 -20.97 0.10
N VAL A 87 11.04 -21.51 0.41
CA VAL A 87 10.80 -22.96 0.52
C VAL A 87 11.03 -23.67 -0.82
N ILE A 88 10.49 -23.12 -1.93
CA ILE A 88 10.69 -23.69 -3.28
C ILE A 88 12.17 -23.72 -3.66
N LEU A 89 12.91 -22.65 -3.33
CA LEU A 89 14.35 -22.55 -3.64
C LEU A 89 15.21 -23.49 -2.77
N ALA A 90 14.80 -23.71 -1.51
CA ALA A 90 15.52 -24.53 -0.55
C ALA A 90 15.29 -26.04 -0.75
N ASP A 91 14.28 -26.46 -1.52
CA ASP A 91 13.99 -27.88 -1.76
C ASP A 91 15.13 -28.56 -2.57
N PRO A 92 15.86 -29.53 -1.98
CA PRO A 92 16.96 -30.21 -2.66
C PRO A 92 16.51 -31.26 -3.67
N SER A 93 15.22 -31.65 -3.66
CA SER A 93 14.65 -32.65 -4.59
C SER A 93 14.28 -32.06 -5.95
N ILE A 94 14.26 -30.73 -6.06
CA ILE A 94 13.86 -29.99 -7.26
C ILE A 94 15.11 -29.41 -7.93
N ASN A 95 15.28 -29.63 -9.23
CA ASN A 95 16.40 -29.04 -9.96
C ASN A 95 16.15 -27.56 -10.31
N GLU A 96 17.21 -26.83 -10.68
CA GLU A 96 17.12 -25.40 -10.96
C GLU A 96 16.10 -25.05 -12.06
N ARG A 97 15.99 -25.87 -13.11
CA ARG A 97 14.99 -25.63 -14.17
C ARG A 97 13.56 -25.77 -13.63
N GLN A 98 13.30 -26.79 -12.80
CA GLN A 98 12.01 -27.03 -12.20
C GLN A 98 11.65 -25.92 -11.19
N LYS A 99 12.61 -25.45 -10.39
CA LYS A 99 12.42 -24.29 -9.50
C LYS A 99 12.00 -23.04 -10.27
N GLN A 100 12.69 -22.74 -11.37
CA GLN A 100 12.36 -21.59 -12.22
C GLN A 100 10.93 -21.66 -12.78
N VAL A 101 10.51 -22.86 -13.24
CA VAL A 101 9.15 -23.06 -13.74
C VAL A 101 8.11 -22.92 -12.62
N LEU A 102 8.35 -23.49 -11.44
CA LEU A 102 7.44 -23.37 -10.29
C LEU A 102 7.29 -21.91 -9.85
N LEU A 103 8.38 -21.16 -9.77
CA LEU A 103 8.35 -19.73 -9.44
C LEU A 103 7.60 -18.92 -10.50
N GLN A 104 7.78 -19.24 -11.78
CA GLN A 104 7.07 -18.56 -12.86
C GLN A 104 5.55 -18.79 -12.78
N ILE A 105 5.13 -20.03 -12.53
CA ILE A 105 3.70 -20.38 -12.38
C ILE A 105 3.12 -19.69 -11.14
N TYR A 106 3.84 -19.77 -10.02
CA TYR A 106 3.46 -19.11 -8.77
C TYR A 106 3.26 -17.59 -8.96
N ASP A 107 4.24 -16.92 -9.57
CA ASP A 107 4.18 -15.49 -9.87
C ASP A 107 3.02 -15.15 -10.82
N SER A 108 2.65 -16.05 -11.75
CA SER A 108 1.53 -15.82 -12.66
C SER A 108 0.18 -15.88 -11.97
N PHE A 109 -0.07 -16.89 -11.13
CA PHE A 109 -1.33 -17.01 -10.38
C PHE A 109 -1.51 -15.90 -9.36
N ARG A 110 -0.42 -15.48 -8.70
CA ARG A 110 -0.47 -14.34 -7.76
C ARG A 110 -0.87 -13.05 -8.47
N LYS A 111 -0.31 -12.78 -9.65
CA LYS A 111 -0.67 -11.61 -10.46
C LYS A 111 -2.11 -11.64 -10.96
N GLU A 112 -2.60 -12.80 -11.36
CA GLU A 112 -3.99 -13.00 -11.80
C GLU A 112 -4.95 -12.73 -10.64
N ASN A 113 -4.72 -13.34 -9.48
CA ASN A 113 -5.57 -13.13 -8.30
C ASN A 113 -5.56 -11.67 -7.81
N ALA A 114 -4.39 -11.02 -7.80
CA ALA A 114 -4.29 -9.60 -7.42
C ALA A 114 -5.02 -8.67 -8.42
N HIS A 115 -5.03 -9.04 -9.71
CA HIS A 115 -5.77 -8.31 -10.73
C HIS A 115 -7.28 -8.50 -10.57
N ASP A 116 -7.73 -9.71 -10.22
CA ASP A 116 -9.14 -10.03 -9.98
C ASP A 116 -9.68 -9.35 -8.71
N GLU A 117 -8.90 -9.34 -7.62
CA GLU A 117 -9.23 -8.63 -6.38
C GLU A 117 -9.38 -7.12 -6.62
N ALA A 118 -8.44 -6.50 -7.35
CA ALA A 118 -8.51 -5.08 -7.70
C ALA A 118 -9.71 -4.74 -8.60
N HIS A 119 -10.12 -5.69 -9.45
CA HIS A 119 -11.26 -5.51 -10.35
C HIS A 119 -12.61 -5.66 -9.61
N ASP A 120 -12.70 -6.55 -8.63
CA ASP A 120 -13.90 -6.72 -7.80
C ASP A 120 -14.09 -5.55 -6.82
N GLU A 121 -13.02 -5.04 -6.20
CA GLU A 121 -13.09 -3.84 -5.37
C GLU A 121 -13.53 -2.59 -6.15
N ALA A 122 -13.11 -2.46 -7.42
CA ALA A 122 -13.52 -1.36 -8.29
C ALA A 122 -15.00 -1.44 -8.70
N ARG A 123 -15.56 -2.65 -8.80
CA ARG A 123 -16.99 -2.87 -9.11
C ARG A 123 -17.89 -2.56 -7.91
N ASP A 124 -17.45 -2.94 -6.71
CA ASP A 124 -18.21 -2.71 -5.47
C ASP A 124 -18.19 -1.23 -5.02
N ALA A 125 -17.21 -0.45 -5.51
CA ALA A 125 -17.09 0.98 -5.23
C ALA A 125 -17.95 1.91 -6.11
N MET A 126 -18.68 1.38 -7.12
CA MET A 126 -19.58 2.20 -7.94
C MET A 126 -20.95 2.37 -7.26
N PRO A 127 -21.39 3.60 -6.94
CA PRO A 127 -22.70 3.78 -6.31
C PRO A 127 -23.80 3.40 -7.31
N HIS A 128 -24.66 2.47 -6.93
CA HIS A 128 -25.92 2.23 -7.61
C HIS A 128 -26.81 3.48 -7.50
N THR A 129 -26.68 4.36 -8.49
CA THR A 129 -27.65 5.44 -8.73
C THR A 129 -28.96 4.80 -9.16
N ASN A 130 -29.99 4.92 -8.32
CA ASN A 130 -31.39 4.70 -8.68
C ASN A 130 -32.11 6.05 -8.63
#